data_AF-A0A1Y1XC40-F1
#
_entry.id   AF-A0A1Y1XC40-F1
#
_cell.length_a   1.000
_cell.length_b   1.000
_cell.length_c   1.000
_cell.angle_alpha   90.00
_cell.angle_beta   90.00
_cell.angle_gamma   90.00
#
_symmetry.space_group_name_H-M   'P 1'
#
loop_
_entity.id
_entity.type
_entity.pdbx_description
1 polymer ?
#
loop_
_entity_poly.entity_id
_entity_poly.type
_entity_poly.pdbx_seq_one_letter_code
_entity_poly.pdbx_strand_id
1 'polypeptide(L)'
;MKFVNLLSSTLFALGALASSCHPNYPCCNGCEVVYTDVDGEWGVENGAWCLLQPSKCYDTCNTESLGYPCCTHCNTIYTDADGDWGIENGDWCGINNSCNGGGQRPPQNPTPIRTTTTTTTTKKTYPTVNPSFFSGNIYSNYQYQSEVQSSINKLSGNLQQQANRVKYVPTAVWLAWDGAPKEVQRHLSSANGSTAVFIMYWIPTRDCNSNASQGGANDLNAYKSYVDDVANTFRSNQGSRIVIVVEPDTIGNMVTSQNNENCRRTAVIHKQALAYAVNRFGSLNNVQVYLDAGHSQWLTGYEDETAAVIKEILDMANQGKIRGFSTNVSNFQPIDKEYEYQTRLYDALENVGITDMRFVIDTSRNGQDISEAFAKTKTWCNLVGTGFGERPKGNPDPINMPLLDAYMWLKPPAESDGSSQGMRADPVCARSDSLPNAPEAGSWFHDYFVQLLRNANPPF
;
A
#
# COMPACT_ATOMS: atom_id res chain seq x y z
N MET A 1 -7.85 68.89 -29.66
CA MET A 1 -7.77 68.20 -30.96
C MET A 1 -8.23 66.77 -30.70
N LYS A 2 -9.50 66.41 -31.00
CA LYS A 2 -9.92 65.61 -32.18
C LYS A 2 -9.02 64.35 -32.34
N PHE A 3 -9.48 63.10 -32.20
CA PHE A 3 -10.66 62.48 -32.80
C PHE A 3 -11.25 61.32 -31.96
N VAL A 4 -12.55 61.12 -32.16
CA VAL A 4 -13.43 60.03 -31.73
C VAL A 4 -13.57 59.02 -32.88
N ASN A 5 -13.72 57.72 -32.58
CA ASN A 5 -14.66 56.73 -33.19
C ASN A 5 -14.32 55.32 -32.64
N LEU A 6 -15.13 54.66 -31.79
CA LEU A 6 -16.43 53.97 -31.98
C LEU A 6 -16.37 52.61 -32.73
N LEU A 7 -16.93 51.60 -32.06
CA LEU A 7 -17.52 50.32 -32.54
C LEU A 7 -16.48 49.25 -32.97
N SER A 8 -16.65 47.95 -32.77
CA SER A 8 -17.82 47.10 -32.52
C SER A 8 -17.34 45.75 -31.94
N SER A 9 -18.16 45.18 -31.06
CA SER A 9 -18.28 43.76 -30.76
C SER A 9 -18.07 42.81 -31.95
N THR A 10 -17.32 41.71 -31.71
CA THR A 10 -17.62 40.37 -32.27
C THR A 10 -17.07 39.29 -31.34
N LEU A 11 -18.00 38.54 -30.75
CA LEU A 11 -17.81 37.15 -30.37
C LEU A 11 -17.26 36.40 -31.60
N PHE A 12 -16.14 35.71 -31.47
CA PHE A 12 -15.83 34.58 -32.34
C PHE A 12 -15.70 33.34 -31.46
N ALA A 13 -16.83 32.65 -31.33
CA ALA A 13 -16.79 31.20 -31.29
C ALA A 13 -16.33 30.74 -32.68
N LEU A 14 -15.08 30.27 -32.76
CA LEU A 14 -14.58 29.38 -33.79
C LEU A 14 -14.17 28.14 -32.99
N GLY A 15 -14.98 27.08 -32.97
CA GLY A 15 -15.42 26.37 -34.15
C GLY A 15 -14.43 25.24 -34.32
N ALA A 16 -14.82 24.06 -33.85
CA ALA A 16 -14.13 22.81 -34.14
C ALA A 16 -13.85 22.75 -35.64
N LEU A 17 -12.57 22.88 -36.03
CA LEU A 17 -12.14 22.55 -37.36
C LEU A 17 -11.67 21.11 -37.35
N ALA A 18 -12.51 20.28 -37.95
CA ALA A 18 -12.12 18.98 -38.42
C ALA A 18 -10.85 19.08 -39.30
N SER A 19 -9.88 18.20 -39.06
CA SER A 19 -9.21 17.41 -40.11
C SER A 19 -8.67 18.20 -41.32
N SER A 20 -7.74 19.14 -41.13
CA SER A 20 -6.90 19.61 -42.26
C SER A 20 -5.46 19.86 -41.82
N CYS A 21 -4.50 19.48 -42.68
CA CYS A 21 -3.05 19.54 -42.40
C CYS A 21 -2.58 20.96 -42.05
N HIS A 22 -1.51 21.07 -41.27
CA HIS A 22 -0.87 22.35 -40.99
C HIS A 22 -0.38 23.04 -42.30
N PRO A 23 -0.53 24.36 -42.47
CA PRO A 23 -0.19 25.05 -43.72
C PRO A 23 1.28 24.92 -44.16
N ASN A 24 2.19 24.77 -43.19
CA ASN A 24 3.64 24.76 -43.41
C ASN A 24 4.30 23.38 -43.25
N TYR A 25 3.55 22.35 -42.86
CA TYR A 25 4.10 21.00 -42.61
C TYR A 25 3.20 19.92 -43.23
N PRO A 26 3.79 18.86 -43.81
CA PRO A 26 3.00 17.78 -44.40
C PRO A 26 2.19 17.04 -43.32
N CYS A 27 1.17 16.29 -43.74
CA CYS A 27 0.47 15.38 -42.86
C CYS A 27 1.23 14.07 -42.67
N CYS A 28 1.19 13.50 -41.46
CA CYS A 28 1.83 12.23 -41.18
C CYS A 28 1.14 11.06 -41.91
N ASN A 29 1.96 10.06 -42.25
CA ASN A 29 1.51 8.77 -42.74
C ASN A 29 1.25 7.76 -41.62
N GLY A 30 2.08 7.78 -40.58
CA GLY A 30 1.91 7.07 -39.32
C GLY A 30 1.20 7.91 -38.26
N CYS A 31 0.97 7.28 -37.10
CA CYS A 31 0.20 7.84 -35.99
C CYS A 31 0.99 7.87 -34.67
N GLU A 32 2.32 7.81 -34.75
CA GLU A 32 3.20 7.94 -33.58
C GLU A 32 3.34 9.42 -33.19
N VAL A 33 2.93 9.74 -31.95
CA VAL A 33 3.02 11.10 -31.41
C VAL A 33 4.38 11.28 -30.75
N VAL A 34 5.13 12.26 -31.25
CA VAL A 34 6.46 12.61 -30.73
C VAL A 34 6.42 13.96 -29.99
N TYR A 35 5.42 14.80 -30.28
CA TYR A 35 5.24 16.11 -29.68
C TYR A 35 3.79 16.60 -29.81
N THR A 36 3.31 17.45 -28.88
CA THR A 36 1.96 18.01 -28.90
C THR A 36 1.99 19.48 -28.52
N ASP A 37 1.29 20.32 -29.29
CA ASP A 37 1.14 21.75 -29.02
C ASP A 37 -0.28 22.25 -29.37
N VAL A 38 -0.43 23.57 -29.54
CA VAL A 38 -1.71 24.22 -29.84
C VAL A 38 -2.22 23.95 -31.26
N ASP A 39 -1.33 23.54 -32.18
CA ASP A 39 -1.66 23.22 -33.57
C ASP A 39 -2.02 21.73 -33.74
N GLY A 40 -1.64 20.88 -32.78
CA GLY A 40 -2.10 19.50 -32.67
C GLY A 40 -1.00 18.52 -32.23
N GLU A 41 -1.18 17.25 -32.61
CA GLU A 41 -0.19 16.19 -32.38
C GLU A 41 0.73 16.06 -33.59
N TRP A 42 2.02 15.87 -33.31
CA TRP A 42 3.09 15.90 -34.30
C TRP A 42 3.89 14.60 -34.30
N GLY A 43 4.28 14.18 -35.50
CA GLY A 43 5.13 13.02 -35.76
C GLY A 43 6.40 13.42 -36.51
N VAL A 44 7.35 12.48 -36.61
CA VAL A 44 8.59 12.66 -37.38
C VAL A 44 8.74 11.53 -38.39
N GLU A 45 8.71 11.88 -39.68
CA GLU A 45 8.89 10.91 -40.77
C GLU A 45 10.05 11.33 -41.66
N ASN A 46 10.96 10.38 -41.94
CA ASN A 46 12.17 10.62 -42.75
C ASN A 46 12.99 11.84 -42.27
N GLY A 47 12.98 12.13 -40.96
CA GLY A 47 13.69 13.26 -40.35
C GLY A 47 12.99 14.61 -40.49
N ALA A 48 11.73 14.68 -40.92
CA ALA A 48 10.94 15.90 -41.03
C ALA A 48 9.67 15.85 -40.16
N TRP A 49 9.27 17.01 -39.64
CA TRP A 49 8.04 17.17 -38.85
C TRP A 49 6.79 17.08 -39.74
N CYS A 50 5.77 16.38 -39.25
CA CYS A 50 4.45 16.29 -39.86
C CYS A 50 3.35 16.43 -38.79
N LEU A 51 2.19 16.97 -39.16
CA LEU A 51 1.03 17.05 -38.27
C LEU A 51 0.17 15.80 -38.47
N LEU A 52 -0.23 15.14 -37.38
CA LEU A 52 -1.10 13.97 -37.45
C LEU A 52 -2.50 14.38 -37.92
N GLN A 53 -3.15 13.47 -38.64
CA GLN A 53 -4.54 13.66 -39.08
C GLN A 53 -5.46 12.87 -38.16
N PRO A 54 -6.30 13.53 -37.35
CA PRO A 54 -7.21 12.81 -36.48
C PRO A 54 -8.19 11.92 -37.25
N SER A 55 -8.57 12.29 -38.47
CA SER A 55 -9.42 11.45 -39.35
C SER A 55 -8.71 10.24 -39.95
N LYS A 56 -7.37 10.20 -39.93
CA LYS A 56 -6.57 9.06 -40.42
C LYS A 56 -6.08 8.17 -39.29
N CYS A 57 -5.80 8.78 -38.14
CA CYS A 57 -5.32 8.09 -36.95
C CYS A 57 -6.45 7.64 -36.03
N TYR A 58 -7.59 8.34 -36.05
CA TYR A 58 -8.72 8.12 -35.14
C TYR A 58 -10.08 8.01 -35.84
N ASP A 59 -10.13 7.60 -37.11
CA ASP A 59 -11.38 7.19 -37.76
C ASP A 59 -11.36 5.69 -38.09
N THR A 60 -12.52 5.05 -37.83
CA THR A 60 -12.77 3.60 -37.83
C THR A 60 -12.03 2.81 -36.75
N CYS A 61 -12.65 2.65 -35.57
CA CYS A 61 -12.32 1.66 -34.52
C CYS A 61 -10.85 1.16 -34.57
N ASN A 62 -9.92 2.03 -34.22
CA ASN A 62 -8.49 1.80 -34.47
C ASN A 62 -7.77 1.25 -33.24
N THR A 63 -8.49 0.53 -32.38
CA THR A 63 -7.92 -0.14 -31.20
C THR A 63 -7.04 -1.33 -31.60
N GLU A 64 -7.08 -1.77 -32.88
CA GLU A 64 -6.19 -2.80 -33.41
C GLU A 64 -4.72 -2.36 -33.34
N SER A 65 -4.45 -1.06 -33.47
CA SER A 65 -3.11 -0.48 -33.26
C SER A 65 -2.62 -0.60 -31.81
N LEU A 66 -3.56 -0.69 -30.86
CA LEU A 66 -3.33 -0.96 -29.44
C LEU A 66 -3.43 -2.46 -29.10
N GLY A 67 -3.68 -3.31 -30.10
CA GLY A 67 -3.79 -4.77 -29.95
C GLY A 67 -5.19 -5.29 -29.62
N TYR A 68 -6.24 -4.47 -29.72
CA TYR A 68 -7.62 -4.83 -29.37
C TYR A 68 -8.57 -4.79 -30.58
N PRO A 69 -9.38 -5.84 -30.81
CA PRO A 69 -10.30 -5.88 -31.94
C PRO A 69 -11.49 -4.92 -31.75
N CYS A 70 -12.28 -4.73 -32.81
CA CYS A 70 -13.53 -3.98 -32.74
C CYS A 70 -14.69 -4.81 -32.19
N CYS A 71 -15.52 -4.20 -31.33
CA CYS A 71 -16.73 -4.85 -30.84
C CYS A 71 -17.76 -5.00 -31.97
N THR A 72 -18.42 -6.15 -32.02
CA THR A 72 -19.57 -6.37 -32.92
C THR A 72 -20.86 -5.72 -32.41
N HIS A 73 -20.85 -5.23 -31.17
CA HIS A 73 -21.97 -4.57 -30.51
C HIS A 73 -21.65 -3.13 -30.07
N CYS A 74 -22.70 -2.41 -29.73
CA CYS A 74 -22.65 -1.00 -29.37
C CYS A 74 -22.69 -0.70 -27.86
N ASN A 75 -22.48 -1.72 -27.02
CA ASN A 75 -22.56 -1.55 -25.57
C ASN A 75 -21.24 -1.05 -24.98
N THR A 76 -21.14 0.25 -24.74
CA THR A 76 -20.01 0.88 -24.06
C THR A 76 -20.06 0.60 -22.56
N ILE A 77 -18.98 0.07 -22.00
CA ILE A 77 -18.82 -0.19 -20.57
C ILE A 77 -17.76 0.69 -19.92
N TYR A 78 -16.91 1.33 -20.72
CA TYR A 78 -15.81 2.17 -20.28
C TYR A 78 -15.41 3.15 -21.38
N THR A 79 -14.98 4.37 -21.01
CA THR A 79 -14.57 5.43 -21.95
C THR A 79 -13.34 6.12 -21.39
N ASP A 80 -12.32 6.30 -22.22
CA ASP A 80 -11.09 7.03 -21.88
C ASP A 80 -10.63 7.93 -23.05
N ALA A 81 -9.35 8.34 -23.04
CA ALA A 81 -8.77 9.18 -24.08
C ALA A 81 -8.60 8.45 -25.43
N ASP A 82 -8.57 7.11 -25.41
CA ASP A 82 -8.36 6.26 -26.59
C ASP A 82 -9.70 5.84 -27.23
N GLY A 83 -10.82 5.93 -26.51
CA GLY A 83 -12.17 5.81 -27.07
C GLY A 83 -13.20 5.20 -26.14
N ASP A 84 -14.31 4.74 -26.73
CA ASP A 84 -15.34 3.95 -26.06
C ASP A 84 -15.01 2.46 -26.17
N TRP A 85 -15.19 1.73 -25.07
CA TRP A 85 -14.74 0.34 -24.93
C TRP A 85 -15.87 -0.59 -24.51
N GLY A 86 -15.84 -1.81 -25.05
CA GLY A 86 -16.73 -2.92 -24.72
C GLY A 86 -15.94 -4.16 -24.31
N ILE A 87 -16.67 -5.19 -23.86
CA ILE A 87 -16.12 -6.54 -23.67
C ILE A 87 -16.91 -7.52 -24.52
N GLU A 88 -16.22 -8.26 -25.37
CA GLU A 88 -16.78 -9.31 -26.21
C GLU A 88 -16.01 -10.61 -25.97
N ASN A 89 -16.72 -11.70 -25.63
CA ASN A 89 -16.14 -13.00 -25.28
C ASN A 89 -15.09 -12.98 -24.15
N GLY A 90 -15.09 -11.94 -23.30
CA GLY A 90 -14.17 -11.80 -22.17
C GLY A 90 -12.94 -10.92 -22.47
N ASP A 91 -12.78 -10.44 -23.69
CA ASP A 91 -11.68 -9.58 -24.11
C ASP A 91 -12.15 -8.15 -24.40
N TRP A 92 -11.26 -7.18 -24.20
CA TRP A 92 -11.52 -5.78 -24.50
C TRP A 92 -11.61 -5.55 -26.00
N CYS A 93 -12.58 -4.74 -26.42
CA CYS A 93 -12.76 -4.33 -27.80
C CYS A 93 -13.16 -2.86 -27.89
N GLY A 94 -12.79 -2.19 -28.98
CA GLY A 94 -13.19 -0.80 -29.25
C GLY A 94 -14.62 -0.71 -29.78
N ILE A 95 -15.42 0.21 -29.24
CA ILE A 95 -16.79 0.46 -29.69
C ILE A 95 -16.77 1.33 -30.96
N ASN A 96 -17.51 0.89 -31.97
CA ASN A 96 -17.60 1.62 -33.22
C ASN A 96 -18.48 2.86 -33.07
N ASN A 97 -18.03 4.04 -33.52
CA ASN A 97 -18.82 5.27 -33.48
C ASN A 97 -20.11 5.23 -34.30
N SER A 98 -20.29 4.25 -35.20
CA SER A 98 -21.59 3.97 -35.87
C SER A 98 -22.71 3.60 -34.89
N CYS A 99 -22.36 3.30 -33.64
CA CYS A 99 -23.26 3.04 -32.53
C CYS A 99 -23.97 4.27 -31.96
N ASN A 100 -23.55 5.49 -32.33
CA ASN A 100 -24.13 6.74 -31.81
C ASN A 100 -25.31 7.29 -32.65
N GLY A 101 -25.92 6.46 -33.52
CA GLY A 101 -27.16 6.76 -34.23
C GLY A 101 -28.21 5.67 -34.01
N GLY A 102 -29.33 6.02 -33.37
CA GLY A 102 -30.38 5.06 -33.01
C GLY A 102 -30.97 4.30 -34.22
N GLY A 103 -31.07 2.97 -34.10
CA GLY A 103 -31.79 2.14 -35.08
C GLY A 103 -31.52 0.64 -34.97
N GLN A 104 -32.41 -0.06 -34.27
CA GLN A 104 -32.81 -1.48 -34.31
C GLN A 104 -31.85 -2.59 -34.83
N ARG A 105 -31.76 -3.64 -33.99
CA ARG A 105 -31.11 -4.95 -34.16
C ARG A 105 -31.87 -5.89 -35.13
N PRO A 106 -31.16 -6.70 -35.95
CA PRO A 106 -31.65 -7.99 -36.41
C PRO A 106 -30.69 -9.17 -36.06
N PRO A 107 -31.13 -10.45 -36.24
CA PRO A 107 -30.69 -11.60 -35.45
C PRO A 107 -29.50 -12.39 -36.05
N GLN A 108 -28.86 -13.17 -35.17
CA GLN A 108 -27.75 -14.09 -35.44
C GLN A 108 -28.12 -15.27 -36.36
N ASN A 109 -27.14 -15.81 -37.09
CA ASN A 109 -27.10 -17.21 -37.51
C ASN A 109 -25.65 -17.75 -37.54
N PRO A 110 -25.42 -19.08 -37.38
CA PRO A 110 -24.17 -19.64 -36.86
C PRO A 110 -23.30 -20.33 -37.93
N THR A 111 -21.97 -20.22 -37.84
CA THR A 111 -20.98 -21.20 -38.37
C THR A 111 -19.53 -20.77 -38.05
N PRO A 112 -18.51 -21.64 -38.19
CA PRO A 112 -18.25 -22.94 -37.58
C PRO A 112 -17.09 -22.90 -36.57
N ILE A 113 -17.07 -23.87 -35.66
CA ILE A 113 -16.07 -24.04 -34.60
C ILE A 113 -14.67 -24.23 -35.20
N ARG A 114 -13.78 -23.27 -34.95
CA ARG A 114 -12.32 -23.45 -35.09
C ARG A 114 -11.76 -23.71 -33.70
N THR A 115 -11.36 -24.95 -33.48
CA THR A 115 -10.67 -25.40 -32.26
C THR A 115 -9.36 -24.62 -32.14
N THR A 116 -9.38 -23.55 -31.35
CA THR A 116 -8.17 -22.84 -30.95
C THR A 116 -8.09 -23.05 -29.44
N THR A 117 -7.10 -23.83 -29.02
CA THR A 117 -6.77 -24.05 -27.62
C THR A 117 -6.33 -22.71 -27.05
N THR A 118 -7.29 -21.93 -26.54
CA THR A 118 -7.04 -20.69 -25.83
C THR A 118 -6.73 -21.11 -24.41
N THR A 119 -5.46 -20.96 -24.00
CA THR A 119 -5.07 -21.12 -22.60
C THR A 119 -5.64 -19.92 -21.85
N THR A 120 -6.91 -20.01 -21.43
CA THR A 120 -7.54 -19.00 -20.57
C THR A 120 -6.76 -18.98 -19.26
N THR A 121 -5.91 -17.98 -19.06
CA THR A 121 -5.35 -17.71 -17.73
C THR A 121 -6.50 -17.09 -16.93
N THR A 122 -7.28 -17.91 -16.24
CA THR A 122 -8.32 -17.44 -15.33
C THR A 122 -7.64 -16.62 -14.23
N LYS A 123 -7.76 -15.28 -14.29
CA LYS A 123 -7.37 -14.40 -13.18
C LYS A 123 -8.13 -14.89 -11.94
N LYS A 124 -7.39 -15.29 -10.89
CA LYS A 124 -7.97 -15.73 -9.62
C LYS A 124 -8.87 -14.63 -9.08
N THR A 125 -10.15 -14.95 -8.89
CA THR A 125 -11.12 -14.02 -8.31
C THR A 125 -11.12 -14.20 -6.80
N TYR A 126 -11.10 -13.08 -6.07
CA TYR A 126 -11.09 -13.09 -4.61
C TYR A 126 -12.47 -12.76 -4.05
N PRO A 127 -12.88 -13.35 -2.91
CA PRO A 127 -14.18 -13.09 -2.30
C PRO A 127 -14.35 -11.61 -1.95
N THR A 128 -15.58 -11.09 -2.03
CA THR A 128 -15.87 -9.75 -1.52
C THR A 128 -15.98 -9.80 0.00
N VAL A 129 -15.27 -8.93 0.69
CA VAL A 129 -15.21 -8.86 2.15
C VAL A 129 -15.74 -7.51 2.65
N ASN A 130 -16.00 -7.37 3.96
CA ASN A 130 -16.45 -6.10 4.55
C ASN A 130 -15.53 -4.92 4.15
N PRO A 131 -16.03 -3.68 4.06
CA PRO A 131 -15.18 -2.55 3.70
C PRO A 131 -14.01 -2.36 4.68
N SER A 132 -12.83 -2.10 4.15
CA SER A 132 -11.66 -1.76 4.97
C SER A 132 -11.84 -0.41 5.65
N PHE A 133 -11.41 -0.29 6.90
CA PHE A 133 -11.38 1.00 7.59
C PHE A 133 -10.34 1.96 7.02
N PHE A 134 -9.40 1.48 6.20
CA PHE A 134 -8.45 2.31 5.47
C PHE A 134 -9.08 3.08 4.29
N SER A 135 -10.31 2.75 3.86
CA SER A 135 -10.99 3.47 2.78
C SER A 135 -11.46 4.88 3.17
N GLY A 136 -11.42 5.24 4.46
CA GLY A 136 -11.73 6.58 4.96
C GLY A 136 -10.49 7.40 5.32
N ASN A 137 -10.70 8.58 5.90
CA ASN A 137 -9.60 9.39 6.45
C ASN A 137 -8.88 8.62 7.57
N ILE A 138 -7.54 8.69 7.57
CA ILE A 138 -6.70 8.05 8.59
C ILE A 138 -6.19 9.14 9.53
N TYR A 139 -6.21 8.85 10.83
CA TYR A 139 -5.77 9.77 11.87
C TYR A 139 -4.26 10.03 11.80
N SER A 140 -3.88 11.29 11.58
CA SER A 140 -2.50 11.78 11.81
C SER A 140 -2.32 12.09 13.29
N ASN A 141 -1.51 11.29 13.98
CA ASN A 141 -1.40 11.36 15.43
C ASN A 141 -0.47 12.48 15.92
N TYR A 142 -0.77 13.03 17.11
CA TYR A 142 -0.03 14.16 17.67
C TYR A 142 1.41 13.84 18.10
N GLN A 143 1.72 12.56 18.40
CA GLN A 143 3.07 12.15 18.82
C GLN A 143 4.03 12.31 17.65
N TYR A 144 3.71 11.69 16.51
CA TYR A 144 4.52 11.79 15.30
C TYR A 144 4.60 13.23 14.77
N GLN A 145 3.51 13.99 14.83
CA GLN A 145 3.52 15.42 14.49
C GLN A 145 4.53 16.21 15.34
N SER A 146 4.65 15.89 16.62
CA SER A 146 5.59 16.54 17.55
C SER A 146 7.04 16.16 17.23
N GLU A 147 7.30 14.90 16.90
CA GLU A 147 8.62 14.42 16.53
C GLU A 147 9.10 15.06 15.23
N VAL A 148 8.26 15.08 14.20
CA VAL A 148 8.57 15.77 12.93
C VAL A 148 8.77 17.26 13.17
N GLN A 149 7.98 17.90 14.04
CA GLN A 149 8.18 19.30 14.42
C GLN A 149 9.57 19.55 15.02
N SER A 150 10.09 18.61 15.81
CA SER A 150 11.44 18.72 16.37
C SER A 150 12.53 18.74 15.28
N SER A 151 12.31 18.01 14.17
CA SER A 151 13.18 18.06 12.98
C SER A 151 12.97 19.33 12.15
N ILE A 152 11.73 19.79 11.96
CA ILE A 152 11.43 21.03 11.23
C ILE A 152 12.19 22.22 11.82
N ASN A 153 12.32 22.29 13.15
CA ASN A 153 13.05 23.37 13.84
C ASN A 153 14.57 23.35 13.56
N LYS A 154 15.11 22.23 13.09
CA LYS A 154 16.53 22.03 12.76
C LYS A 154 16.82 22.11 11.26
N LEU A 155 15.79 22.17 10.43
CA LEU A 155 15.90 22.17 8.96
C LEU A 155 15.65 23.56 8.40
N SER A 156 16.14 23.79 7.18
CA SER A 156 15.90 25.01 6.40
C SER A 156 15.68 24.68 4.91
N GLY A 157 15.10 25.62 4.17
CA GLY A 157 14.93 25.49 2.72
C GLY A 157 14.03 24.32 2.31
N ASN A 158 14.40 23.62 1.23
CA ASN A 158 13.59 22.54 0.66
C ASN A 158 13.30 21.39 1.66
N LEU A 159 14.30 20.98 2.44
CA LEU A 159 14.12 19.90 3.43
C LEU A 159 13.11 20.29 4.52
N GLN A 160 13.08 21.55 4.93
CA GLN A 160 12.08 22.02 5.91
C GLN A 160 10.66 22.01 5.29
N GLN A 161 10.52 22.38 4.02
CA GLN A 161 9.23 22.34 3.32
C GLN A 161 8.71 20.91 3.17
N GLN A 162 9.58 19.97 2.79
CA GLN A 162 9.25 18.54 2.72
C GLN A 162 8.87 17.99 4.10
N ALA A 163 9.63 18.32 5.15
CA ALA A 163 9.30 17.91 6.52
C ALA A 163 7.94 18.43 6.99
N ASN A 164 7.54 19.64 6.59
CA ASN A 164 6.19 20.17 6.88
C ASN A 164 5.08 19.33 6.22
N ARG A 165 5.34 18.75 5.03
CA ARG A 165 4.40 17.83 4.37
C ARG A 165 4.35 16.48 5.10
N VAL A 166 5.50 15.95 5.52
CA VAL A 166 5.59 14.70 6.30
C VAL A 166 4.81 14.77 7.60
N LYS A 167 4.83 15.93 8.28
CA LYS A 167 4.23 16.12 9.61
C LYS A 167 2.80 15.59 9.72
N TYR A 168 2.01 15.73 8.66
CA TYR A 168 0.60 15.35 8.65
C TYR A 168 0.32 14.02 7.95
N VAL A 169 1.35 13.30 7.51
CA VAL A 169 1.18 11.94 6.98
C VAL A 169 0.75 11.01 8.13
N PRO A 170 -0.33 10.22 7.98
CA PRO A 170 -0.78 9.32 9.03
C PRO A 170 0.24 8.22 9.37
N THR A 171 0.47 7.98 10.65
CA THR A 171 1.30 6.88 11.16
C THR A 171 0.55 6.11 12.24
N ALA A 172 0.85 4.82 12.37
CA ALA A 172 0.28 4.01 13.44
C ALA A 172 0.84 4.44 14.82
N VAL A 173 0.03 4.24 15.87
CA VAL A 173 0.38 4.52 17.27
C VAL A 173 0.84 3.23 17.95
N TRP A 174 2.07 3.21 18.46
CA TRP A 174 2.65 2.01 19.07
C TRP A 174 2.30 1.88 20.55
N LEU A 175 1.60 0.82 20.89
CA LEU A 175 1.32 0.38 22.26
C LEU A 175 2.43 -0.61 22.68
N ALA A 176 3.60 -0.06 23.02
CA ALA A 176 4.85 -0.81 23.16
C ALA A 176 5.48 -0.79 24.56
N TRP A 177 4.78 -0.20 25.55
CA TRP A 177 5.19 -0.10 26.95
C TRP A 177 3.98 -0.26 27.88
N ASP A 178 4.23 -0.53 29.18
CA ASP A 178 3.20 -0.92 30.16
C ASP A 178 2.13 0.16 30.41
N GLY A 179 2.47 1.45 30.28
CA GLY A 179 1.53 2.55 30.41
C GLY A 179 0.77 2.94 29.14
N ALA A 180 1.11 2.40 27.97
CA ALA A 180 0.50 2.78 26.70
C ALA A 180 -1.05 2.60 26.62
N PRO A 181 -1.69 1.63 27.31
CA PRO A 181 -3.15 1.53 27.31
C PRO A 181 -3.84 2.81 27.79
N LYS A 182 -3.19 3.60 28.65
CA LYS A 182 -3.72 4.88 29.15
C LYS A 182 -3.71 5.99 28.09
N GLU A 183 -2.93 5.84 27.03
CA GLU A 183 -2.84 6.81 25.93
C GLU A 183 -3.99 6.64 24.92
N VAL A 184 -4.55 5.42 24.82
CA VAL A 184 -5.52 5.03 23.79
C VAL A 184 -6.72 5.98 23.72
N GLN A 185 -7.32 6.34 24.86
CA GLN A 185 -8.49 7.22 24.88
C GLN A 185 -8.21 8.59 24.26
N ARG A 186 -7.01 9.15 24.48
CA ARG A 186 -6.63 10.45 23.91
C ARG A 186 -6.49 10.37 22.40
N HIS A 187 -5.89 9.30 21.88
CA HIS A 187 -5.78 9.08 20.43
C HIS A 187 -7.15 8.93 19.78
N LEU A 188 -8.04 8.12 20.36
CA LEU A 188 -9.40 7.94 19.84
C LEU A 188 -10.20 9.25 19.85
N SER A 189 -10.07 10.04 20.91
CA SER A 189 -10.74 11.34 21.00
C SER A 189 -10.20 12.33 19.95
N SER A 190 -8.89 12.29 19.69
CA SER A 190 -8.22 13.18 18.71
C SER A 190 -8.45 12.75 17.26
N ALA A 191 -8.72 11.46 17.01
CA ALA A 191 -8.99 10.94 15.67
C ALA A 191 -10.26 11.53 15.05
N ASN A 192 -11.24 11.93 15.88
CA ASN A 192 -12.44 12.66 15.47
C ASN A 192 -13.14 12.05 14.24
N GLY A 193 -13.41 10.74 14.29
CA GLY A 193 -14.05 9.98 13.20
C GLY A 193 -13.12 9.48 12.10
N SER A 194 -11.86 9.90 12.08
CA SER A 194 -10.81 9.27 11.26
C SER A 194 -10.44 7.90 11.83
N THR A 195 -9.98 7.00 10.98
CA THR A 195 -9.52 5.67 11.38
C THR A 195 -8.23 5.80 12.20
N ALA A 196 -8.26 5.34 13.44
CA ALA A 196 -7.07 5.25 14.28
C ALA A 196 -6.40 3.90 14.08
N VAL A 197 -5.09 3.89 13.80
CA VAL A 197 -4.30 2.68 13.57
C VAL A 197 -3.36 2.50 14.75
N PHE A 198 -3.44 1.36 15.42
CA PHE A 198 -2.57 1.00 16.54
C PHE A 198 -1.70 -0.21 16.19
N ILE A 199 -0.48 -0.24 16.72
CA ILE A 199 0.35 -1.44 16.77
C ILE A 199 0.38 -1.89 18.23
N MET A 200 -0.12 -3.07 18.54
CA MET A 200 0.12 -3.68 19.85
C MET A 200 1.42 -4.46 19.79
N TYR A 201 2.37 -4.11 20.65
CA TYR A 201 3.71 -4.70 20.66
C TYR A 201 4.20 -4.89 22.09
N TRP A 202 3.53 -5.74 22.86
CA TRP A 202 3.81 -5.94 24.28
C TRP A 202 3.83 -7.41 24.71
N ILE A 203 4.03 -8.35 23.77
CA ILE A 203 4.08 -9.79 24.02
C ILE A 203 5.11 -10.17 25.11
N PRO A 204 4.84 -11.18 25.96
CA PRO A 204 5.83 -11.63 26.94
C PRO A 204 7.13 -12.06 26.27
N THR A 205 8.27 -11.77 26.90
CA THR A 205 9.60 -12.10 26.37
C THR A 205 9.76 -11.68 24.92
N ARG A 206 9.43 -10.42 24.63
CA ARG A 206 9.46 -9.84 23.28
C ARG A 206 10.83 -10.00 22.65
N ASP A 207 10.84 -10.26 21.35
CA ASP A 207 12.04 -10.50 20.53
C ASP A 207 12.96 -11.56 21.12
N CYS A 208 12.45 -12.79 21.23
CA CYS A 208 13.25 -13.94 21.69
C CYS A 208 14.55 -14.17 20.88
N ASN A 209 14.70 -13.49 19.74
CA ASN A 209 15.84 -13.58 18.82
C ASN A 209 16.61 -12.25 18.60
N SER A 210 16.30 -11.15 19.30
CA SER A 210 17.03 -9.86 19.19
C SER A 210 17.10 -9.13 20.54
N ASN A 211 18.05 -8.19 20.67
CA ASN A 211 18.27 -7.43 21.90
C ASN A 211 17.72 -6.00 21.87
N ALA A 212 17.59 -5.36 20.69
CA ALA A 212 17.28 -3.93 20.61
C ALA A 212 15.89 -3.56 21.13
N SER A 213 14.92 -4.43 20.90
CA SER A 213 13.52 -4.21 21.24
C SER A 213 13.06 -5.08 22.42
N GLN A 214 13.99 -5.64 23.20
CA GLN A 214 13.66 -6.38 24.43
C GLN A 214 12.72 -5.62 25.35
N GLY A 215 11.71 -6.31 25.86
CA GLY A 215 10.66 -5.76 26.70
C GLY A 215 9.43 -6.67 26.72
N GLY A 216 8.26 -6.06 26.87
CA GLY A 216 6.99 -6.76 26.90
C GLY A 216 6.57 -7.22 28.29
N ALA A 217 5.46 -7.95 28.35
CA ALA A 217 4.85 -8.39 29.60
C ALA A 217 5.75 -9.34 30.40
N ASN A 218 5.65 -9.30 31.73
CA ASN A 218 6.34 -10.24 32.61
C ASN A 218 5.86 -11.69 32.42
N ASP A 219 4.58 -11.87 32.13
CA ASP A 219 3.94 -13.17 31.89
C ASP A 219 2.66 -13.02 31.06
N LEU A 220 2.04 -14.15 30.74
CA LEU A 220 0.80 -14.20 29.95
C LEU A 220 -0.38 -13.51 30.64
N ASN A 221 -0.47 -13.50 31.97
CA ASN A 221 -1.59 -12.86 32.67
C ASN A 221 -1.46 -11.33 32.64
N ALA A 222 -0.24 -10.81 32.78
CA ALA A 222 0.06 -9.40 32.58
C ALA A 222 -0.32 -8.98 31.15
N TYR A 223 0.09 -9.77 30.14
CA TYR A 223 -0.29 -9.53 28.75
C TYR A 223 -1.81 -9.53 28.53
N LYS A 224 -2.53 -10.51 29.08
CA LYS A 224 -4.00 -10.57 28.99
C LYS A 224 -4.65 -9.33 29.61
N SER A 225 -4.15 -8.88 30.76
CA SER A 225 -4.65 -7.67 31.42
C SER A 225 -4.44 -6.42 30.56
N TYR A 226 -3.27 -6.32 29.91
CA TYR A 226 -2.97 -5.25 28.96
C TYR A 226 -3.93 -5.24 27.76
N VAL A 227 -4.15 -6.40 27.14
CA VAL A 227 -5.11 -6.57 26.05
C VAL A 227 -6.52 -6.17 26.50
N ASP A 228 -6.92 -6.55 27.71
CA ASP A 228 -8.22 -6.21 28.27
C ASP A 228 -8.38 -4.69 28.45
N ASP A 229 -7.38 -3.99 28.97
CA ASP A 229 -7.42 -2.53 29.15
C ASP A 229 -7.60 -1.79 27.81
N VAL A 230 -6.85 -2.21 26.78
CA VAL A 230 -6.98 -1.66 25.42
C VAL A 230 -8.36 -1.98 24.83
N ALA A 231 -8.78 -3.26 24.90
CA ALA A 231 -10.06 -3.71 24.35
C ALA A 231 -11.27 -3.06 25.05
N ASN A 232 -11.18 -2.81 26.35
CA ASN A 232 -12.21 -2.10 27.11
C ASN A 232 -12.33 -0.63 26.68
N THR A 233 -11.20 0.02 26.40
CA THR A 233 -11.20 1.37 25.84
C THR A 233 -11.82 1.38 24.44
N PHE A 234 -11.43 0.47 23.55
CA PHE A 234 -12.04 0.33 22.22
C PHE A 234 -13.55 0.07 22.29
N ARG A 235 -13.98 -0.81 23.22
CA ARG A 235 -15.39 -1.13 23.45
C ARG A 235 -16.18 0.08 23.91
N SER A 236 -15.59 0.98 24.69
CA SER A 236 -16.25 2.20 25.18
C SER A 236 -16.36 3.30 24.11
N ASN A 237 -15.67 3.16 22.98
CA ASN A 237 -15.63 4.14 21.89
C ASN A 237 -16.23 3.57 20.59
N GLN A 238 -17.47 3.07 20.65
CA GLN A 238 -18.15 2.41 19.52
C GLN A 238 -18.30 3.27 18.25
N GLY A 239 -18.20 4.60 18.37
CA GLY A 239 -18.23 5.52 17.22
C GLY A 239 -16.90 5.64 16.46
N SER A 240 -15.80 5.12 17.00
CA SER A 240 -14.47 5.20 16.39
C SER A 240 -14.24 4.04 15.43
N ARG A 241 -13.53 4.28 14.32
CA ARG A 241 -12.98 3.22 13.47
C ARG A 241 -11.56 2.91 13.89
N ILE A 242 -11.29 1.65 14.21
CA ILE A 242 -10.02 1.24 14.80
C ILE A 242 -9.42 0.11 13.99
N VAL A 243 -8.16 0.27 13.58
CA VAL A 243 -7.33 -0.82 13.08
C VAL A 243 -6.28 -1.14 14.14
N ILE A 244 -6.06 -2.43 14.39
CA ILE A 244 -4.98 -2.88 15.26
C ILE A 244 -4.15 -3.96 14.58
N VAL A 245 -2.85 -3.70 14.46
CA VAL A 245 -1.84 -4.72 14.11
C VAL A 245 -1.33 -5.34 15.40
N VAL A 246 -1.25 -6.66 15.44
CA VAL A 246 -0.95 -7.41 16.65
C VAL A 246 0.42 -8.07 16.52
N GLU A 247 1.32 -7.63 17.40
CA GLU A 247 2.61 -8.22 17.75
C GLU A 247 3.52 -8.53 16.55
N PRO A 248 4.06 -7.49 15.89
CA PRO A 248 5.15 -7.64 14.92
C PRO A 248 6.24 -8.62 15.35
N ASP A 249 6.86 -9.28 14.37
CA ASP A 249 7.95 -10.27 14.52
C ASP A 249 7.57 -11.60 15.20
N THR A 250 6.44 -11.69 15.88
CA THR A 250 6.09 -12.86 16.70
C THR A 250 5.89 -14.11 15.85
N ILE A 251 5.10 -14.03 14.78
CA ILE A 251 4.87 -15.18 13.89
C ILE A 251 6.16 -15.55 13.16
N GLY A 252 6.90 -14.57 12.64
CA GLY A 252 8.18 -14.83 11.95
C GLY A 252 9.17 -15.58 12.84
N ASN A 253 9.32 -15.17 14.10
CA ASN A 253 10.16 -15.86 15.07
C ASN A 253 9.67 -17.29 15.37
N MET A 254 8.37 -17.50 15.50
CA MET A 254 7.80 -18.84 15.68
C MET A 254 8.02 -19.73 14.45
N VAL A 255 8.13 -19.18 13.24
CA VAL A 255 8.39 -19.98 12.04
C VAL A 255 9.88 -20.33 11.92
N THR A 256 10.78 -19.34 12.04
CA THR A 256 12.19 -19.53 11.64
C THR A 256 13.17 -19.68 12.80
N SER A 257 12.80 -19.31 14.02
CA SER A 257 13.73 -19.26 15.16
C SER A 257 13.64 -20.48 16.08
N GLN A 258 13.16 -21.63 15.59
CA GLN A 258 12.96 -22.85 16.38
C GLN A 258 14.25 -23.46 16.96
N ASN A 259 15.40 -23.15 16.36
CA ASN A 259 16.71 -23.56 16.85
C ASN A 259 17.19 -22.71 18.05
N ASN A 260 16.53 -21.58 18.34
CA ASN A 260 16.78 -20.77 19.52
C ASN A 260 15.92 -21.30 20.68
N GLU A 261 16.57 -21.76 21.76
CA GLU A 261 15.88 -22.37 22.90
C GLU A 261 14.86 -21.44 23.55
N ASN A 262 15.15 -20.13 23.63
CA ASN A 262 14.23 -19.14 24.20
C ASN A 262 12.98 -19.00 23.34
N CYS A 263 13.14 -18.90 22.01
CA CYS A 263 12.01 -18.84 21.08
C CYS A 263 11.17 -20.12 21.12
N ARG A 264 11.80 -21.29 21.14
CA ARG A 264 11.10 -22.57 21.24
C ARG A 264 10.27 -22.70 22.52
N ARG A 265 10.81 -22.25 23.66
CA ARG A 265 10.11 -22.29 24.96
C ARG A 265 8.94 -21.32 25.03
N THR A 266 9.03 -20.19 24.32
CA THR A 266 8.03 -19.11 24.36
C THR A 266 6.94 -19.26 23.31
N ALA A 267 7.17 -20.05 22.25
CA ALA A 267 6.20 -20.26 21.17
C ALA A 267 4.78 -20.64 21.64
N VAL A 268 4.64 -21.50 22.65
CA VAL A 268 3.31 -21.86 23.20
C VAL A 268 2.64 -20.66 23.86
N ILE A 269 3.39 -19.89 24.64
CA ILE A 269 2.89 -18.68 25.31
C ILE A 269 2.54 -17.60 24.28
N HIS A 270 3.34 -17.47 23.22
CA HIS A 270 3.09 -16.53 22.13
C HIS A 270 1.82 -16.89 21.35
N LYS A 271 1.61 -18.16 20.99
CA LYS A 271 0.34 -18.62 20.39
C LYS A 271 -0.86 -18.30 21.28
N GLN A 272 -0.75 -18.55 22.58
CA GLN A 272 -1.81 -18.22 23.55
C GLN A 272 -2.06 -16.71 23.67
N ALA A 273 -1.00 -15.89 23.64
CA ALA A 273 -1.07 -14.45 23.70
C ALA A 273 -1.76 -13.87 22.45
N LEU A 274 -1.33 -14.29 21.25
CA LEU A 274 -1.93 -13.87 19.99
C LEU A 274 -3.40 -14.30 19.90
N ALA A 275 -3.71 -15.56 20.23
CA ALA A 275 -5.09 -16.06 20.23
C ALA A 275 -5.99 -15.26 21.18
N TYR A 276 -5.47 -14.88 22.36
CA TYR A 276 -6.20 -14.03 23.29
C TYR A 276 -6.45 -12.63 22.72
N ALA A 277 -5.43 -11.98 22.16
CA ALA A 277 -5.57 -10.67 21.52
C ALA A 277 -6.59 -10.68 20.38
N VAL A 278 -6.51 -11.68 19.49
CA VAL A 278 -7.49 -11.88 18.41
C VAL A 278 -8.89 -12.06 18.97
N ASN A 279 -9.07 -12.87 20.01
CA ASN A 279 -10.38 -13.08 20.61
C ASN A 279 -10.98 -11.79 21.19
N ARG A 280 -10.16 -10.97 21.88
CA ARG A 280 -10.64 -9.74 22.52
C ARG A 280 -10.92 -8.62 21.54
N PHE A 281 -10.00 -8.37 20.60
CA PHE A 281 -10.16 -7.30 19.61
C PHE A 281 -11.10 -7.70 18.47
N GLY A 282 -10.97 -8.92 17.96
CA GLY A 282 -11.76 -9.45 16.85
C GLY A 282 -13.23 -9.72 17.17
N SER A 283 -13.63 -9.56 18.44
CA SER A 283 -15.03 -9.58 18.89
C SER A 283 -15.69 -8.18 18.91
N LEU A 284 -14.96 -7.12 18.54
CA LEU A 284 -15.44 -5.75 18.54
C LEU A 284 -15.78 -5.28 17.12
N ASN A 285 -17.04 -4.86 16.89
CA ASN A 285 -17.51 -4.44 15.58
C ASN A 285 -16.82 -3.18 15.02
N ASN A 286 -16.26 -2.36 15.91
CA ASN A 286 -15.56 -1.12 15.59
C ASN A 286 -14.04 -1.32 15.45
N VAL A 287 -13.56 -2.57 15.40
CA VAL A 287 -12.13 -2.92 15.30
C VAL A 287 -11.88 -3.87 14.13
N GLN A 288 -10.84 -3.60 13.32
CA GLN A 288 -10.29 -4.52 12.33
C GLN A 288 -8.89 -4.96 12.77
N VAL A 289 -8.71 -6.28 12.94
CA VAL A 289 -7.47 -6.87 13.46
C VAL A 289 -6.63 -7.41 12.31
N TYR A 290 -5.34 -7.07 12.29
CA TYR A 290 -4.34 -7.67 11.43
C TYR A 290 -3.27 -8.36 12.28
N LEU A 291 -3.00 -9.64 12.03
CA LEU A 291 -1.85 -10.32 12.65
C LEU A 291 -0.60 -10.01 11.83
N ASP A 292 0.54 -9.74 12.47
CA ASP A 292 1.76 -9.54 11.71
C ASP A 292 2.32 -10.86 11.17
N ALA A 293 2.72 -10.85 9.91
CA ALA A 293 3.25 -11.99 9.18
C ALA A 293 4.62 -11.67 8.56
N GLY A 294 5.46 -10.90 9.24
CA GLY A 294 6.85 -10.66 8.82
C GLY A 294 6.94 -9.97 7.46
N HIS A 295 7.83 -10.44 6.58
CA HIS A 295 8.06 -9.83 5.27
C HIS A 295 8.64 -10.83 4.26
N SER A 296 8.63 -10.45 2.98
CA SER A 296 9.06 -11.26 1.84
C SER A 296 10.50 -11.78 1.97
N GLN A 297 11.47 -10.95 2.38
CA GLN A 297 12.86 -11.39 2.61
C GLN A 297 13.09 -12.26 3.87
N TRP A 298 12.03 -12.58 4.63
CA TRP A 298 12.07 -13.44 5.82
C TRP A 298 11.28 -14.73 5.60
N LEU A 299 10.00 -14.65 5.23
CA LEU A 299 9.08 -15.79 5.24
C LEU A 299 8.70 -16.31 3.84
N THR A 300 9.26 -15.76 2.76
CA THR A 300 9.17 -16.41 1.45
C THR A 300 9.86 -17.76 1.49
N GLY A 301 9.17 -18.81 1.04
CA GLY A 301 9.60 -20.20 1.16
C GLY A 301 9.21 -20.89 2.47
N TYR A 302 8.50 -20.18 3.36
CA TYR A 302 7.94 -20.71 4.61
C TYR A 302 6.42 -20.48 4.69
N GLU A 303 5.74 -20.32 3.55
CA GLU A 303 4.33 -19.94 3.51
C GLU A 303 3.43 -21.00 4.16
N ASP A 304 3.70 -22.29 3.92
CA ASP A 304 2.94 -23.40 4.52
C ASP A 304 3.15 -23.48 6.04
N GLU A 305 4.38 -23.32 6.53
CA GLU A 305 4.68 -23.29 7.96
C GLU A 305 4.05 -22.06 8.63
N THR A 306 4.08 -20.91 7.95
CA THR A 306 3.45 -19.68 8.42
C THR A 306 1.94 -19.87 8.52
N ALA A 307 1.30 -20.43 7.49
CA ALA A 307 -0.13 -20.74 7.49
C ALA A 307 -0.52 -21.75 8.58
N ALA A 308 0.31 -22.77 8.83
CA ALA A 308 0.09 -23.74 9.91
C ALA A 308 0.13 -23.07 11.30
N VAL A 309 1.11 -22.20 11.56
CA VAL A 309 1.22 -21.44 12.82
C VAL A 309 0.01 -20.52 13.00
N ILE A 310 -0.38 -19.79 11.95
CA ILE A 310 -1.58 -18.93 11.96
C ILE A 310 -2.83 -19.76 12.27
N LYS A 311 -2.98 -20.92 11.63
CA LYS A 311 -4.12 -21.82 11.87
C LYS A 311 -4.22 -22.23 13.34
N GLU A 312 -3.12 -22.64 13.96
CA GLU A 312 -3.14 -22.98 15.39
C GLU A 312 -3.59 -21.78 16.26
N ILE A 313 -3.12 -20.57 15.96
CA ILE A 313 -3.53 -19.35 16.68
C ILE A 313 -5.03 -19.09 16.52
N LEU A 314 -5.55 -19.17 15.30
CA LEU A 314 -6.96 -18.89 15.03
C LEU A 314 -7.89 -19.98 15.57
N ASP A 315 -7.49 -21.25 15.50
CA ASP A 315 -8.22 -22.36 16.12
C ASP A 315 -8.31 -22.17 17.66
N MET A 316 -7.29 -21.57 18.29
CA MET A 316 -7.32 -21.22 19.71
C MET A 316 -8.15 -19.95 20.01
N ALA A 317 -8.37 -19.08 19.02
CA ALA A 317 -9.04 -17.80 19.20
C ALA A 317 -10.57 -17.89 19.26
N ASN A 318 -11.16 -19.06 18.97
CA ASN A 318 -12.56 -19.54 19.09
C ASN A 318 -13.71 -18.62 18.61
N GLN A 319 -13.70 -17.31 18.87
CA GLN A 319 -14.74 -16.34 18.53
C GLN A 319 -14.21 -15.08 17.84
N GLY A 320 -12.94 -14.72 18.06
CA GLY A 320 -12.34 -13.55 17.44
C GLY A 320 -12.10 -13.74 15.94
N LYS A 321 -12.43 -12.72 15.16
CA LYS A 321 -12.12 -12.68 13.73
C LYS A 321 -10.99 -11.70 13.46
N ILE A 322 -10.10 -12.08 12.56
CA ILE A 322 -9.16 -11.15 11.96
C ILE A 322 -9.68 -10.69 10.61
N ARG A 323 -9.25 -9.50 10.21
CA ARG A 323 -9.42 -9.00 8.84
C ARG A 323 -8.35 -9.60 7.92
N GLY A 324 -7.15 -9.80 8.45
CA GLY A 324 -6.02 -10.19 7.62
C GLY A 324 -4.68 -10.10 8.32
N PHE A 325 -3.64 -9.77 7.54
CA PHE A 325 -2.27 -9.73 8.02
C PHE A 325 -1.54 -8.44 7.66
N SER A 326 -0.62 -7.99 8.51
CA SER A 326 0.36 -6.97 8.14
C SER A 326 1.64 -7.63 7.67
N THR A 327 2.31 -6.99 6.72
CA THR A 327 3.68 -7.36 6.32
C THR A 327 4.56 -6.12 6.23
N ASN A 328 5.87 -6.36 6.15
CA ASN A 328 6.92 -5.34 6.02
C ASN A 328 7.07 -4.42 7.24
N VAL A 329 6.37 -4.68 8.35
CA VAL A 329 6.40 -3.79 9.54
C VAL A 329 7.84 -3.57 9.99
N SER A 330 8.22 -2.30 10.09
CA SER A 330 9.60 -1.90 10.44
C SER A 330 10.67 -2.41 9.46
N ASN A 331 10.32 -2.78 8.23
CA ASN A 331 11.26 -3.27 7.23
C ASN A 331 11.21 -2.41 5.96
N PHE A 332 11.85 -2.88 4.89
CA PHE A 332 12.21 -2.03 3.75
C PHE A 332 11.92 -2.66 2.39
N GLN A 333 11.12 -3.73 2.35
CA GLN A 333 10.94 -4.50 1.14
C GLN A 333 10.06 -3.77 0.12
N PRO A 334 10.38 -3.89 -1.19
CA PRO A 334 9.55 -3.34 -2.26
C PRO A 334 8.12 -3.88 -2.23
N ILE A 335 7.17 -3.04 -2.64
CA ILE A 335 5.74 -3.34 -2.60
C ILE A 335 5.39 -4.56 -3.47
N ASP A 336 6.00 -4.69 -4.65
CA ASP A 336 5.77 -5.84 -5.55
C ASP A 336 6.22 -7.15 -4.90
N LYS A 337 7.36 -7.15 -4.21
CA LYS A 337 7.88 -8.34 -3.50
C LYS A 337 7.07 -8.71 -2.27
N GLU A 338 6.60 -7.71 -1.53
CA GLU A 338 5.63 -7.96 -0.46
C GLU A 338 4.32 -8.52 -1.00
N TYR A 339 3.80 -8.00 -2.11
CA TYR A 339 2.55 -8.48 -2.68
C TYR A 339 2.66 -9.89 -3.28
N GLU A 340 3.81 -10.22 -3.89
CA GLU A 340 4.14 -11.59 -4.31
C GLU A 340 4.12 -12.55 -3.11
N TYR A 341 4.75 -12.17 -1.99
CA TYR A 341 4.73 -12.94 -0.75
C TYR A 341 3.31 -13.10 -0.19
N GLN A 342 2.55 -12.01 -0.10
CA GLN A 342 1.16 -12.02 0.40
C GLN A 342 0.25 -12.94 -0.41
N THR A 343 0.43 -12.97 -1.73
CA THR A 343 -0.35 -13.85 -2.62
C THR A 343 -0.03 -15.33 -2.34
N ARG A 344 1.25 -15.68 -2.15
CA ARG A 344 1.66 -17.04 -1.80
C ARG A 344 1.17 -17.45 -0.41
N LEU A 345 1.27 -16.54 0.57
CA LEU A 345 0.75 -16.77 1.91
C LEU A 345 -0.78 -16.95 1.89
N TYR A 346 -1.50 -16.16 1.08
CA TYR A 346 -2.93 -16.33 0.89
C TYR A 346 -3.26 -17.73 0.36
N ASP A 347 -2.54 -18.22 -0.65
CA ASP A 347 -2.73 -19.56 -1.19
C ASP A 347 -2.47 -20.66 -0.14
N ALA A 348 -1.41 -20.53 0.67
CA ALA A 348 -1.11 -21.45 1.77
C ALA A 348 -2.20 -21.41 2.87
N LEU A 349 -2.73 -20.23 3.18
CA LEU A 349 -3.84 -20.06 4.13
C LEU A 349 -5.11 -20.75 3.63
N GLU A 350 -5.43 -20.63 2.34
CA GLU A 350 -6.59 -21.32 1.76
C GLU A 350 -6.46 -22.84 1.88
N ASN A 351 -5.26 -23.38 1.67
CA ASN A 351 -4.99 -24.82 1.81
C ASN A 351 -5.25 -25.36 3.22
N VAL A 352 -5.16 -24.50 4.24
CA VAL A 352 -5.47 -24.86 5.64
C VAL A 352 -6.86 -24.39 6.09
N GLY A 353 -7.69 -23.92 5.16
CA GLY A 353 -9.08 -23.54 5.38
C GLY A 353 -9.29 -22.10 5.89
N ILE A 354 -8.26 -21.25 5.81
CA ILE A 354 -8.35 -19.83 6.16
C ILE A 354 -8.53 -19.05 4.86
N THR A 355 -9.71 -18.47 4.70
CA THR A 355 -10.13 -17.75 3.49
C THR A 355 -10.49 -16.30 3.83
N ASP A 356 -10.84 -15.49 2.83
CA ASP A 356 -11.35 -14.11 3.00
C ASP A 356 -10.37 -13.14 3.68
N MET A 357 -9.08 -13.46 3.67
CA MET A 357 -8.05 -12.63 4.28
C MET A 357 -7.62 -11.48 3.37
N ARG A 358 -7.14 -10.41 4.00
CA ARG A 358 -6.57 -9.23 3.35
C ARG A 358 -5.21 -8.88 3.92
N PHE A 359 -4.53 -7.94 3.29
CA PHE A 359 -3.21 -7.54 3.73
C PHE A 359 -3.05 -6.03 3.85
N VAL A 360 -2.11 -5.61 4.67
CA VAL A 360 -1.60 -4.23 4.73
C VAL A 360 -0.07 -4.28 4.64
N ILE A 361 0.51 -3.40 3.84
CA ILE A 361 1.97 -3.30 3.69
C ILE A 361 2.46 -2.05 4.44
N ASP A 362 3.46 -2.23 5.30
CA ASP A 362 4.23 -1.09 5.80
C ASP A 362 5.05 -0.46 4.68
N THR A 363 4.80 0.82 4.42
CA THR A 363 5.46 1.61 3.37
C THR A 363 6.25 2.79 3.94
N SER A 364 6.47 2.77 5.27
CA SER A 364 7.17 3.84 6.00
C SER A 364 8.57 4.13 5.48
N ARG A 365 9.33 3.09 5.07
CA ARG A 365 10.78 3.18 4.82
C ARG A 365 11.26 2.43 3.57
N ASN A 366 10.35 2.02 2.70
CA ASN A 366 10.65 1.20 1.51
C ASN A 366 10.63 1.98 0.17
N GLY A 367 10.82 3.31 0.19
CA GLY A 367 10.82 4.11 -1.05
C GLY A 367 11.98 3.79 -1.99
N GLN A 368 13.10 3.32 -1.44
CA GLN A 368 14.26 2.89 -2.22
C GLN A 368 14.31 1.36 -2.25
N ASP A 369 14.53 0.79 -3.44
CA ASP A 369 14.82 -0.63 -3.56
C ASP A 369 16.24 -0.91 -3.04
N ILE A 370 16.28 -1.37 -1.81
CA ILE A 370 17.49 -1.79 -1.12
C ILE A 370 17.53 -3.31 -0.91
N SER A 371 16.75 -4.07 -1.69
CA SER A 371 16.61 -5.53 -1.51
C SER A 371 17.94 -6.25 -1.63
N GLU A 372 18.80 -5.85 -2.58
CA GLU A 372 20.12 -6.47 -2.74
C GLU A 372 21.04 -6.16 -1.55
N ALA A 373 21.03 -4.92 -1.06
CA ALA A 373 21.81 -4.52 0.10
C ALA A 373 21.32 -5.27 1.36
N PHE A 374 20.01 -5.30 1.57
CA PHE A 374 19.39 -6.03 2.67
C PHE A 374 19.67 -7.53 2.57
N ALA A 375 19.62 -8.16 1.40
CA ALA A 375 19.85 -9.60 1.26
C ALA A 375 21.28 -10.03 1.66
N LYS A 376 22.28 -9.14 1.49
CA LYS A 376 23.69 -9.42 1.84
C LYS A 376 23.91 -9.48 3.34
N THR A 377 23.32 -8.56 4.09
CA THR A 377 23.61 -8.39 5.52
C THR A 377 22.43 -8.78 6.41
N LYS A 378 21.21 -8.68 5.90
CA LYS A 378 19.95 -8.75 6.65
C LYS A 378 19.90 -7.72 7.79
N THR A 379 20.52 -6.57 7.58
CA THR A 379 20.53 -5.46 8.54
C THR A 379 19.14 -4.82 8.61
N TRP A 380 18.40 -5.12 9.67
CA TRP A 380 17.09 -4.52 9.94
C TRP A 380 17.19 -3.19 10.69
N CYS A 381 18.26 -2.98 11.46
CA CYS A 381 18.40 -1.83 12.34
C CYS A 381 18.93 -0.59 11.60
N ASN A 382 18.14 0.49 11.54
CA ASN A 382 18.50 1.81 11.01
C ASN A 382 19.25 1.76 9.67
N LEU A 383 18.79 0.92 8.73
CA LEU A 383 19.50 0.65 7.48
C LEU A 383 19.74 1.92 6.66
N VAL A 384 20.98 2.13 6.22
CA VAL A 384 21.40 3.24 5.37
C VAL A 384 20.81 3.09 3.96
N GLY A 385 20.44 4.21 3.35
CA GLY A 385 19.93 4.25 1.96
C GLY A 385 18.41 4.10 1.84
N THR A 386 17.70 3.86 2.94
CA THR A 386 16.23 3.83 2.97
C THR A 386 15.63 5.21 2.69
N GLY A 387 14.37 5.22 2.27
CA GLY A 387 13.61 6.42 1.93
C GLY A 387 12.15 6.27 2.32
N PHE A 388 11.45 7.39 2.56
CA PHE A 388 10.00 7.33 2.72
C PHE A 388 9.36 6.68 1.48
N GLY A 389 8.52 5.67 1.68
CA GLY A 389 7.80 5.01 0.60
C GLY A 389 6.47 5.66 0.28
N GLU A 390 5.61 4.91 -0.41
CA GLU A 390 4.24 5.31 -0.71
C GLU A 390 3.51 5.85 0.52
N ARG A 391 2.67 6.87 0.32
CA ARG A 391 1.90 7.44 1.43
C ARG A 391 0.75 6.51 1.81
N PRO A 392 0.29 6.52 3.07
CA PRO A 392 -0.86 5.74 3.48
C PRO A 392 -2.07 5.96 2.56
N LYS A 393 -2.58 4.87 2.00
CA LYS A 393 -3.68 4.87 1.02
C LYS A 393 -4.46 3.57 1.15
N GLY A 394 -5.75 3.67 1.41
CA GLY A 394 -6.67 2.52 1.35
C GLY A 394 -6.96 2.11 -0.08
N ASN A 395 -7.06 0.80 -0.30
CA ASN A 395 -7.30 0.15 -1.59
C ASN A 395 -6.46 0.76 -2.73
N PRO A 396 -5.11 0.70 -2.61
CA PRO A 396 -4.23 1.51 -3.45
C PRO A 396 -4.24 1.09 -4.92
N ASP A 397 -4.43 -0.20 -5.20
CA ASP A 397 -4.50 -0.81 -6.53
C ASP A 397 -5.49 -2.02 -6.53
N PRO A 398 -6.81 -1.79 -6.64
CA PRO A 398 -7.81 -2.86 -6.60
C PRO A 398 -7.75 -3.83 -7.79
N ILE A 399 -7.11 -3.45 -8.90
CA ILE A 399 -7.12 -4.23 -10.14
C ILE A 399 -5.95 -5.22 -10.15
N ASN A 400 -4.76 -4.77 -9.75
CA ASN A 400 -3.56 -5.60 -9.77
C ASN A 400 -3.23 -6.15 -8.38
N MET A 401 -3.66 -5.47 -7.30
CA MET A 401 -3.43 -5.88 -5.92
C MET A 401 -4.72 -6.08 -5.10
N PRO A 402 -5.70 -6.89 -5.57
CA PRO A 402 -7.02 -7.03 -4.93
C PRO A 402 -7.02 -7.60 -3.50
N LEU A 403 -5.92 -8.24 -3.06
CA LEU A 403 -5.75 -8.73 -1.69
C LEU A 403 -5.30 -7.63 -0.71
N LEU A 404 -4.85 -6.48 -1.23
CA LEU A 404 -4.24 -5.43 -0.44
C LEU A 404 -5.29 -4.38 -0.01
N ASP A 405 -5.53 -4.29 1.29
CA ASP A 405 -6.42 -3.28 1.86
C ASP A 405 -5.77 -1.89 1.91
N ALA A 406 -4.45 -1.79 2.14
CA ALA A 406 -3.79 -0.50 2.26
C ALA A 406 -2.26 -0.55 2.13
N TYR A 407 -1.70 0.55 1.66
CA TYR A 407 -0.39 1.02 2.14
C TYR A 407 -0.59 1.77 3.45
N MET A 408 0.27 1.53 4.43
CA MET A 408 0.24 2.25 5.71
C MET A 408 1.66 2.47 6.22
N TRP A 409 1.90 3.56 6.94
CA TRP A 409 3.14 3.73 7.70
C TRP A 409 2.94 3.12 9.09
N LEU A 410 3.34 1.86 9.23
CA LEU A 410 3.13 1.08 10.47
C LEU A 410 4.25 1.36 11.46
N LYS A 411 5.52 1.30 11.05
CA LYS A 411 6.64 1.90 11.81
C LYS A 411 6.64 3.42 11.64
N PRO A 412 6.60 4.22 12.74
CA PRO A 412 6.86 5.65 12.68
C PRO A 412 8.23 5.89 12.05
N PRO A 413 8.28 6.49 10.86
CA PRO A 413 9.54 6.67 10.17
C PRO A 413 10.47 7.58 10.98
N ALA A 414 11.72 7.18 11.14
CA ALA A 414 12.77 7.84 11.91
C ALA A 414 12.69 7.75 13.45
N GLU A 415 11.72 7.06 14.03
CA GLU A 415 11.97 6.46 15.34
C GLU A 415 13.05 5.37 15.18
N SER A 416 14.11 5.44 15.97
CA SER A 416 15.23 4.48 15.93
C SER A 416 14.73 3.04 16.11
N ASP A 417 15.33 2.11 15.37
CA ASP A 417 15.10 0.67 15.55
C ASP A 417 15.89 0.11 16.75
N GLY A 418 16.94 0.81 17.18
CA GLY A 418 17.88 0.32 18.18
C GLY A 418 19.19 1.09 18.16
N SER A 419 19.97 0.93 19.22
CA SER A 419 21.28 1.57 19.37
C SER A 419 22.40 0.53 19.29
N SER A 420 23.60 0.95 18.88
CA SER A 420 24.83 0.14 19.01
C SER A 420 25.50 0.30 20.37
N GLN A 421 24.96 1.15 21.24
CA GLN A 421 25.50 1.50 22.55
C GLN A 421 24.38 1.51 23.60
N GLY A 422 24.74 1.38 24.88
CA GLY A 422 23.76 1.39 25.97
C GLY A 422 23.28 0.00 26.37
N MET A 423 22.26 -0.04 27.24
CA MET A 423 21.80 -1.29 27.87
C MET A 423 21.04 -2.21 26.91
N ARG A 424 20.41 -1.66 25.87
CA ARG A 424 19.69 -2.42 24.83
C ARG A 424 20.45 -2.42 23.50
N ALA A 425 21.77 -2.30 23.56
CA ALA A 425 22.60 -2.35 22.37
C ALA A 425 22.44 -3.68 21.62
N ASP A 426 22.24 -3.63 20.32
CA ASP A 426 22.19 -4.81 19.46
C ASP A 426 23.35 -4.77 18.44
N PRO A 427 24.13 -5.85 18.28
CA PRO A 427 25.23 -5.90 17.32
C PRO A 427 24.80 -5.62 15.87
N VAL A 428 23.54 -5.89 15.49
CA VAL A 428 23.03 -5.56 14.16
C VAL A 428 23.02 -4.04 13.93
N CYS A 429 22.72 -3.25 14.96
CA CYS A 429 22.75 -1.78 14.92
C CYS A 429 24.18 -1.21 14.85
N ALA A 430 25.21 -2.04 15.05
CA ALA A 430 26.62 -1.65 14.96
C ALA A 430 27.24 -1.98 13.58
N ARG A 431 26.48 -2.56 12.66
CA ARG A 431 26.97 -2.93 11.33
C ARG A 431 27.26 -1.71 10.47
N SER A 432 28.16 -1.88 9.50
CA SER A 432 28.62 -0.80 8.62
C SER A 432 27.52 -0.18 7.74
N ASP A 433 26.42 -0.91 7.54
CA ASP A 433 25.24 -0.47 6.79
C ASP A 433 24.09 -0.01 7.71
N SER A 434 24.30 0.06 9.03
CA SER A 434 23.40 0.71 9.97
C SER A 434 23.84 2.16 10.20
N LEU A 435 22.90 3.11 10.19
CA LEU A 435 23.22 4.52 10.39
C LEU A 435 23.74 4.72 11.83
N PRO A 436 24.99 5.18 12.02
CA PRO A 436 25.62 5.21 13.33
C PRO A 436 25.05 6.31 14.23
N ASN A 437 25.37 6.25 15.53
CA ASN A 437 24.89 7.17 16.56
C ASN A 437 23.36 7.19 16.71
N ALA A 438 22.70 6.09 16.31
CA ALA A 438 21.29 5.91 16.54
C ALA A 438 20.98 5.94 18.05
N PRO A 439 19.94 6.68 18.47
CA PRO A 439 19.48 6.64 19.85
C PRO A 439 18.81 5.29 20.16
N GLU A 440 18.45 5.11 21.43
CA GLU A 440 17.67 3.97 21.91
C GLU A 440 16.38 3.74 21.09
N ALA A 441 15.97 2.48 20.94
CA ALA A 441 14.78 2.11 20.16
C ALA A 441 13.54 2.91 20.57
N GLY A 442 12.78 3.38 19.57
CA GLY A 442 11.61 4.25 19.73
C GLY A 442 11.94 5.73 19.95
N SER A 443 13.20 6.11 20.13
CA SER A 443 13.59 7.52 20.23
C SER A 443 13.76 8.14 18.84
N TRP A 444 13.40 9.42 18.71
CA TRP A 444 13.53 10.15 17.45
C TRP A 444 14.99 10.27 16.97
N PHE A 445 15.25 9.80 15.75
CA PHE A 445 16.56 9.85 15.10
C PHE A 445 16.56 10.85 13.94
N HIS A 446 16.96 12.09 14.24
CA HIS A 446 16.94 13.20 13.29
C HIS A 446 17.72 12.93 11.99
N ASP A 447 18.93 12.38 12.07
CA ASP A 447 19.73 12.17 10.86
C ASP A 447 19.12 11.10 9.95
N TYR A 448 18.50 10.08 10.54
CA TYR A 448 17.71 9.08 9.80
C TYR A 448 16.48 9.71 9.14
N PHE A 449 15.78 10.62 9.84
CA PHE A 449 14.68 11.40 9.25
C PHE A 449 15.12 12.20 8.02
N VAL A 450 16.29 12.83 8.09
CA VAL A 450 16.86 13.59 6.95
C VAL A 450 17.23 12.66 5.79
N GLN A 451 17.77 11.46 6.07
CA GLN A 451 18.00 10.45 5.03
C GLN A 451 16.68 10.07 4.35
N LEU A 452 15.65 9.72 5.14
CA LEU A 452 14.36 9.31 4.60
C LEU A 452 13.75 10.40 3.71
N LEU A 453 13.86 11.67 4.10
CA LEU A 453 13.40 12.82 3.30
C LEU A 453 14.12 12.91 1.95
N ARG A 454 15.46 12.84 1.96
CA ARG A 454 16.28 12.94 0.74
C ARG A 454 16.00 11.80 -0.24
N ASN A 455 15.72 10.63 0.30
CA ASN A 455 15.52 9.40 -0.45
C ASN A 455 14.02 9.08 -0.66
N ALA A 456 13.12 10.01 -0.35
CA ALA A 456 11.69 9.77 -0.45
C ALA A 456 11.30 9.43 -1.89
N ASN A 457 10.55 8.34 -2.06
CA ASN A 457 10.02 7.92 -3.34
C ASN A 457 8.64 7.27 -3.11
N PRO A 458 7.55 7.92 -3.56
CA PRO A 458 7.53 9.19 -4.29
C PRO A 458 8.06 10.39 -3.47
N PRO A 459 8.67 11.40 -4.13
CA PRO A 459 9.20 12.59 -3.44
C PRO A 459 8.07 13.43 -2.81
N PHE A 460 8.42 14.25 -1.82
CA PHE A 460 7.49 15.09 -1.07
C PHE A 460 7.10 16.40 -1.73
#